data_AF-A0A7X3NVJ4-F1
#
_entry.id   AF-A0A7X3NVJ4-F1
#
_cell.length_a   1.000
_cell.length_b   1.000
_cell.length_c   1.000
_cell.angle_alpha   90.00
_cell.angle_beta   90.00
_cell.angle_gamma   90.00
#
_symmetry.space_group_name_H-M   'P 1'
#
loop_
_entity.id
_entity.type
_entity.pdbx_description
1 polymer ?
#
loop_
_entity_poly.entity_id
_entity_poly.type
_entity_poly.pdbx_seq_one_letter_code
_entity_poly.pdbx_strand_id
1 'polypeptide(L)'
;PKTVKKGACQEVVLTGEDASLDVLPLIKCWPLDADRYITLPQVFTHSLKTGQRNVGTYRLQKITPHALAMHWQIHHDGAAHHREYRQAAQQMPVAIALGGDPVMSYIGTAPLPSGIDELLFGGFLRKSNVEMVPAKTIDMLVPADADIVIEGYIEPDETCIEGPFGDHTGFYSLADTYPLMHITAITHRKNPIYQTIIVGKPPMEDCYMGKATERIFMPLIKTQLPELVDMNLPLFGVFHNFALISIDKRYPYQAKKMMHSFWGLGQLMFSKIIIVVDKDVDVQNVEEVLFYVGSNVDPKRDVTIVEGPVDVLDHASPLMGAGSKMGIDATTKWAEEGYQREWPEEIRMSDDVIALVDEKWKKYGF
;
A
#
# COMPACT_ATOMS: atom_id res chain seq x y z
N PRO A 1 11.47 4.19 -19.27
CA PRO A 1 11.20 5.65 -19.32
C PRO A 1 11.91 6.28 -20.52
N LYS A 2 11.40 7.40 -21.04
CA LYS A 2 11.97 8.13 -22.19
C LYS A 2 12.21 9.58 -21.78
N THR A 3 13.44 10.07 -21.93
CA THR A 3 13.75 11.48 -21.65
C THR A 3 13.29 12.37 -22.80
N VAL A 4 12.61 13.47 -22.48
CA VAL A 4 12.15 14.50 -23.41
C VAL A 4 12.74 15.86 -23.05
N LYS A 5 12.76 16.79 -24.02
CA LYS A 5 13.38 18.12 -23.85
C LYS A 5 12.49 19.13 -23.10
N LYS A 6 11.16 18.95 -23.16
CA LYS A 6 10.17 19.84 -22.56
C LYS A 6 9.04 18.98 -22.01
N GLY A 7 8.50 19.36 -20.85
CA GLY A 7 7.32 18.76 -20.23
C GLY A 7 6.26 19.81 -19.94
N ALA A 8 4.98 19.41 -19.96
CA ALA A 8 3.86 20.26 -19.56
C ALA A 8 3.99 20.70 -18.09
N CYS A 9 4.65 19.89 -17.25
CA CYS A 9 4.92 20.23 -15.85
C CYS A 9 5.82 21.47 -15.65
N GLN A 10 6.41 22.05 -16.71
CA GLN A 10 7.37 23.15 -16.64
C GLN A 10 6.92 24.41 -17.41
N GLU A 11 5.62 24.56 -17.67
CA GLU A 11 5.10 25.76 -18.35
C GLU A 11 5.18 27.02 -17.47
N VAL A 12 5.05 26.85 -16.15
CA VAL A 12 5.27 27.85 -15.12
C VAL A 12 6.37 27.33 -14.19
N VAL A 13 7.33 28.20 -13.85
CA VAL A 13 8.49 27.86 -13.03
C VAL A 13 8.62 28.92 -11.93
N LEU A 14 8.44 28.51 -10.68
CA LEU A 14 8.62 29.33 -9.49
C LEU A 14 9.87 28.85 -8.77
N THR A 15 10.76 29.77 -8.40
CA THR A 15 12.05 29.47 -7.74
C THR A 15 12.33 30.51 -6.66
N GLY A 16 13.17 30.17 -5.68
CA GLY A 16 13.47 31.09 -4.57
C GLY A 16 12.21 31.37 -3.76
N GLU A 17 11.98 32.64 -3.40
CA GLU A 17 10.83 33.05 -2.57
C GLU A 17 9.47 32.73 -3.21
N ASP A 18 9.38 32.76 -4.54
CA ASP A 18 8.14 32.47 -5.27
C ASP A 18 7.76 30.97 -5.19
N ALA A 19 8.70 30.08 -4.87
CA ALA A 19 8.47 28.64 -4.73
C ALA A 19 7.81 28.29 -3.38
N SER A 20 6.66 28.91 -3.10
CA SER A 20 5.90 28.73 -1.86
C SER A 20 4.76 27.73 -2.02
N LEU A 21 4.61 26.83 -1.07
CA LEU A 21 3.46 25.92 -0.92
C LEU A 21 2.12 26.65 -0.72
N ASP A 22 2.12 27.93 -0.36
CA ASP A 22 0.88 28.74 -0.26
C ASP A 22 0.19 28.92 -1.61
N VAL A 23 0.89 28.75 -2.73
CA VAL A 23 0.29 28.79 -4.07
C VAL A 23 -0.52 27.52 -4.38
N LEU A 24 -0.35 26.46 -3.59
CA LEU A 24 -1.02 25.17 -3.79
C LEU A 24 -2.24 25.06 -2.85
N PRO A 25 -3.36 24.48 -3.31
CA PRO A 25 -4.56 24.31 -2.50
C PRO A 25 -4.44 23.08 -1.57
N LEU A 26 -3.38 23.03 -0.75
CA LEU A 26 -3.17 21.93 0.19
C LEU A 26 -4.35 21.83 1.16
N ILE A 27 -4.72 20.60 1.50
CA ILE A 27 -5.89 20.32 2.33
C ILE A 27 -5.49 19.87 3.73
N LYS A 28 -6.27 20.29 4.72
CA LYS A 28 -6.28 19.70 6.06
C LYS A 28 -7.47 18.75 6.11
N CYS A 29 -7.20 17.44 6.17
CA CYS A 29 -8.20 16.39 5.97
C CYS A 29 -9.12 16.25 7.18
N TRP A 30 -8.54 16.25 8.38
CA TRP A 30 -9.25 16.05 9.63
C TRP A 30 -9.06 17.19 10.63
N PRO A 31 -10.00 17.38 11.57
CA PRO A 31 -9.93 18.48 12.54
C PRO A 31 -8.64 18.52 13.36
N LEU A 32 -8.12 17.37 13.79
CA LEU A 32 -6.92 17.30 14.64
C LEU A 32 -5.61 17.12 13.86
N ASP A 33 -5.64 17.10 12.53
CA ASP A 33 -4.41 17.10 11.74
C ASP A 33 -3.56 18.34 12.09
N ALA A 34 -2.25 18.17 12.19
CA ALA A 34 -1.35 19.26 12.58
C ALA A 34 -1.44 20.49 11.67
N ASP A 35 -1.44 20.27 10.35
CA ASP A 35 -1.67 21.30 9.33
C ASP A 35 -2.24 20.64 8.06
N ARG A 36 -1.94 21.22 6.89
CA ARG A 36 -2.27 20.71 5.57
C ARG A 36 -1.22 19.72 5.08
N TYR A 37 -1.68 18.76 4.29
CA TYR A 37 -0.86 17.66 3.80
C TYR A 37 -0.96 17.49 2.29
N ILE A 38 0.09 16.92 1.71
CA ILE A 38 0.07 16.27 0.40
C ILE A 38 -0.05 14.76 0.66
N THR A 39 -1.11 14.14 0.15
CA THR A 39 -1.49 12.75 0.53
C THR A 39 -1.39 11.74 -0.62
N LEU A 40 -1.31 12.18 -1.88
CA LEU A 40 -1.06 11.31 -3.03
C LEU A 40 0.16 11.76 -3.87
N PRO A 41 1.34 11.97 -3.26
CA PRO A 41 2.52 12.33 -4.03
C PRO A 41 3.17 11.12 -4.71
N GLN A 42 3.90 11.43 -5.77
CA GLN A 42 4.92 10.56 -6.36
C GLN A 42 6.28 11.12 -5.94
N VAL A 43 6.87 10.57 -4.88
CA VAL A 43 8.15 11.03 -4.32
C VAL A 43 9.29 10.26 -4.97
N PHE A 44 10.12 10.97 -5.72
CA PHE A 44 11.30 10.44 -6.40
C PHE A 44 12.52 10.60 -5.51
N THR A 45 13.25 9.50 -5.34
CA THR A 45 14.55 9.47 -4.67
C THR A 45 15.51 8.54 -5.42
N HIS A 46 16.81 8.68 -5.21
CA HIS A 46 17.81 7.76 -5.75
C HIS A 46 18.71 7.24 -4.64
N SER A 47 19.22 6.02 -4.76
CA SER A 47 20.31 5.53 -3.92
C SER A 47 21.59 6.30 -4.26
N LEU A 48 22.28 6.78 -3.23
CA LEU A 48 23.59 7.41 -3.39
C LEU A 48 24.65 6.40 -3.86
N LYS A 49 24.48 5.13 -3.47
CA LYS A 49 25.44 4.05 -3.77
C LYS A 49 25.26 3.46 -5.16
N THR A 50 24.02 3.20 -5.57
CA THR A 50 23.72 2.46 -6.80
C THR A 50 23.13 3.33 -7.91
N GLY A 51 22.64 4.53 -7.57
CA GLY A 51 21.86 5.37 -8.49
C GLY A 51 20.46 4.81 -8.78
N GLN A 52 20.03 3.75 -8.10
CA GLN A 52 18.71 3.16 -8.29
C GLN A 52 17.63 4.14 -7.86
N ARG A 53 16.61 4.32 -8.70
CA ARG A 53 15.43 5.15 -8.39
C ARG A 53 14.45 4.39 -7.49
N ASN A 54 13.77 5.14 -6.64
CA ASN A 54 12.50 4.78 -6.02
C ASN A 54 11.46 5.86 -6.32
N VAL A 55 10.22 5.45 -6.57
CA VAL A 55 9.02 6.29 -6.58
C VAL A 55 8.10 5.79 -5.48
N GLY A 56 7.89 6.58 -4.44
CA GLY A 56 7.03 6.20 -3.31
C GLY A 56 5.91 7.19 -3.06
N THR A 57 4.81 6.71 -2.50
CA THR A 57 3.75 7.55 -1.98
C THR A 57 3.90 7.68 -0.46
N TYR A 58 4.31 8.87 -0.03
CA TYR A 58 4.56 9.22 1.38
C TYR A 58 3.74 10.46 1.71
N ARG A 59 3.02 10.51 2.84
CA ARG A 59 2.34 11.76 3.21
C ARG A 59 3.35 12.85 3.56
N LEU A 60 3.07 14.10 3.18
CA LEU A 60 3.97 15.22 3.40
C LEU A 60 3.25 16.35 4.11
N GLN A 61 3.66 16.66 5.33
CA GLN A 61 3.12 17.79 6.09
C GLN A 61 3.76 19.09 5.61
N LYS A 62 2.95 20.12 5.39
CA LYS A 62 3.46 21.48 5.27
C LYS A 62 3.95 21.98 6.64
N ILE A 63 5.24 22.27 6.76
CA ILE A 63 5.86 22.83 7.97
C ILE A 63 5.97 24.35 7.87
N THR A 64 6.42 24.84 6.71
CA THR A 64 6.49 26.26 6.38
C THR A 64 6.03 26.45 4.94
N PRO A 65 5.93 27.69 4.42
CA PRO A 65 5.72 27.91 2.99
C PRO A 65 6.78 27.27 2.09
N HIS A 66 8.00 27.00 2.58
CA HIS A 66 9.11 26.49 1.77
C HIS A 66 9.68 25.16 2.29
N ALA A 67 8.97 24.45 3.18
CA ALA A 67 9.46 23.20 3.74
C ALA A 67 8.35 22.17 4.02
N LEU A 68 8.67 20.90 3.76
CA LEU A 68 7.80 19.74 3.96
C LEU A 68 8.45 18.73 4.93
N ALA A 69 7.65 18.10 5.77
CA ALA A 69 8.08 16.91 6.50
C ALA A 69 7.96 15.66 5.62
N MET A 70 8.99 14.84 5.56
CA MET A 70 9.05 13.62 4.74
C MET A 70 8.68 12.38 5.56
N HIS A 71 7.38 12.04 5.62
CA HIS A 71 6.91 10.86 6.37
C HIS A 71 7.07 9.57 5.54
N TRP A 72 8.30 9.08 5.42
CA TRP A 72 8.57 7.70 4.98
C TRP A 72 8.77 6.78 6.18
N GLN A 73 8.11 5.62 6.19
CA GLN A 73 8.33 4.67 7.28
C GLN A 73 9.68 3.97 7.11
N ILE A 74 10.27 3.51 8.22
CA ILE A 74 11.65 2.97 8.31
C ILE A 74 11.99 1.87 7.30
N HIS A 75 10.99 1.11 6.85
CA HIS A 75 11.13 -0.03 5.94
C HIS A 75 11.05 0.34 4.45
N HIS A 76 10.73 1.60 4.10
CA HIS A 76 10.61 2.03 2.71
C HIS A 76 11.96 2.43 2.09
N ASP A 77 12.04 2.33 0.76
CA ASP A 77 13.25 2.63 0.00
C ASP A 77 13.68 4.10 0.13
N GLY A 78 12.74 5.04 0.18
CA GLY A 78 13.05 6.46 0.43
C GLY A 78 13.80 6.69 1.75
N ALA A 79 13.39 5.98 2.82
CA ALA A 79 14.08 6.01 4.10
C ALA A 79 15.46 5.33 4.03
N ALA A 80 15.61 4.28 3.21
CA ALA A 80 16.90 3.64 2.97
C ALA A 80 17.87 4.56 2.23
N HIS A 81 17.43 5.24 1.18
CA HIS A 81 18.21 6.24 0.47
C HIS A 81 18.63 7.38 1.40
N HIS A 82 17.71 7.92 2.20
CA HIS A 82 18.05 8.96 3.19
C HIS A 82 19.15 8.53 4.16
N ARG A 83 19.14 7.27 4.63
CA ARG A 83 20.24 6.75 5.48
C ARG A 83 21.58 6.75 4.76
N GLU A 84 21.63 6.48 3.44
CA GLU A 84 22.87 6.51 2.66
C GLU A 84 23.44 7.93 2.57
N TYR A 85 22.61 8.92 2.23
CA TYR A 85 23.00 10.32 2.16
C TYR A 85 23.43 10.85 3.52
N ARG A 86 22.71 10.49 4.59
CA ARG A 86 23.07 10.85 5.96
C ARG A 86 24.43 10.29 6.38
N GLN A 87 24.69 9.01 6.10
CA GLN A 87 25.99 8.39 6.38
C GLN A 87 27.14 9.03 5.60
N ALA A 88 26.85 9.55 4.40
CA ALA A 88 27.82 10.27 3.58
C ALA A 88 27.95 11.76 3.94
N ALA A 89 27.12 12.28 4.86
CA ALA A 89 26.98 13.70 5.15
C ALA A 89 26.75 14.54 3.87
N GLN A 90 25.92 14.02 2.96
CA GLN A 90 25.59 14.68 1.70
C GLN A 90 24.12 15.05 1.65
N GLN A 91 23.85 16.23 1.10
CA GLN A 91 22.50 16.70 0.82
C GLN A 91 21.80 15.74 -0.16
N MET A 92 20.57 15.34 0.17
CA MET A 92 19.79 14.40 -0.64
C MET A 92 18.81 15.16 -1.54
N PRO A 93 18.94 15.09 -2.88
CA PRO A 93 17.95 15.66 -3.78
C PRO A 93 16.66 14.84 -3.75
N VAL A 94 15.52 15.53 -3.75
CA VAL A 94 14.18 14.93 -3.75
C VAL A 94 13.28 15.69 -4.72
N ALA A 95 12.51 14.97 -5.52
CA ALA A 95 11.47 15.53 -6.35
C ALA A 95 10.11 14.92 -5.98
N ILE A 96 9.06 15.73 -5.98
CA ILE A 96 7.69 15.30 -5.73
C ILE A 96 6.87 15.67 -6.95
N ALA A 97 6.19 14.72 -7.57
CA ALA A 97 5.23 14.98 -8.63
C ALA A 97 3.79 14.74 -8.16
N LEU A 98 2.87 15.55 -8.66
CA LEU A 98 1.43 15.45 -8.41
C LEU A 98 0.69 15.45 -9.75
N GLY A 99 -0.34 14.61 -9.87
CA GLY A 99 -1.15 14.50 -11.08
C GLY A 99 -0.42 13.85 -12.25
N GLY A 100 -0.84 14.21 -13.46
CA GLY A 100 -0.43 13.55 -14.71
C GLY A 100 -1.18 12.25 -14.99
N ASP A 101 -0.53 11.32 -15.69
CA ASP A 101 -1.10 10.01 -15.98
C ASP A 101 -1.47 9.26 -14.68
N PRO A 102 -2.72 8.77 -14.52
CA PRO A 102 -3.18 8.15 -13.27
C PRO A 102 -2.38 6.90 -12.88
N VAL A 103 -1.71 6.22 -13.83
CA VAL A 103 -0.81 5.11 -13.50
C VAL A 103 0.34 5.59 -12.61
N MET A 104 0.80 6.82 -12.78
CA MET A 104 1.92 7.36 -12.02
C MET A 104 1.61 7.46 -10.52
N SER A 105 0.39 7.85 -10.17
CA SER A 105 -0.05 7.90 -8.78
C SER A 105 -0.28 6.50 -8.19
N TYR A 106 -0.56 5.49 -9.02
CA TYR A 106 -0.66 4.10 -8.57
C TYR A 106 0.69 3.44 -8.33
N ILE A 107 1.67 3.61 -9.24
CA ILE A 107 2.95 2.88 -9.15
C ILE A 107 3.74 3.18 -7.88
N GLY A 108 3.58 4.37 -7.30
CA GLY A 108 4.21 4.73 -6.02
C GLY A 108 3.65 4.00 -4.81
N THR A 109 2.49 3.34 -4.97
CA THR A 109 1.83 2.50 -3.95
C THR A 109 2.04 1.00 -4.19
N ALA A 110 2.61 0.62 -5.34
CA ALA A 110 2.72 -0.76 -5.76
C ALA A 110 3.84 -1.48 -4.97
N PRO A 111 3.57 -2.66 -4.36
CA PRO A 111 4.56 -3.41 -3.58
C PRO A 111 5.51 -4.19 -4.50
N LEU A 112 6.33 -3.46 -5.25
CA LEU A 112 7.26 -4.08 -6.20
C LEU A 112 8.39 -4.83 -5.48
N PRO A 113 8.85 -5.96 -6.03
CA PRO A 113 10.10 -6.58 -5.61
C PRO A 113 11.26 -5.60 -5.68
N SER A 114 12.17 -5.70 -4.71
CA SER A 114 13.40 -4.89 -4.68
C SER A 114 14.17 -5.01 -6.00
N GLY A 115 14.65 -3.88 -6.52
CA GLY A 115 15.37 -3.81 -7.79
C GLY A 115 14.50 -3.51 -9.00
N ILE A 116 13.17 -3.62 -8.88
CA ILE A 116 12.26 -3.26 -9.98
C ILE A 116 11.91 -1.78 -9.90
N ASP A 117 12.21 -1.07 -10.98
CA ASP A 117 11.92 0.36 -11.13
C ASP A 117 10.42 0.61 -11.34
N GLU A 118 9.83 1.51 -10.54
CA GLU A 118 8.41 1.83 -10.59
C GLU A 118 8.00 2.41 -11.95
N LEU A 119 8.88 3.13 -12.65
CA LEU A 119 8.58 3.64 -13.99
C LEU A 119 8.61 2.56 -15.05
N LEU A 120 9.36 1.47 -14.84
CA LEU A 120 9.30 0.30 -15.71
C LEU A 120 7.94 -0.38 -15.54
N PHE A 121 7.49 -0.54 -14.30
CA PHE A 121 6.15 -1.07 -14.02
C PHE A 121 5.04 -0.16 -14.56
N GLY A 122 5.16 1.15 -14.40
CA GLY A 122 4.25 2.12 -15.01
C GLY A 122 4.23 2.02 -16.52
N GLY A 123 5.39 1.85 -17.16
CA GLY A 123 5.47 1.64 -18.60
C GLY A 123 4.79 0.33 -19.06
N PHE A 124 4.93 -0.74 -18.27
CA PHE A 124 4.26 -2.01 -18.49
C PHE A 124 2.73 -1.87 -18.42
N LEU A 125 2.20 -1.26 -17.35
CA LEU A 125 0.75 -1.04 -17.19
C LEU A 125 0.17 -0.18 -18.32
N ARG A 126 0.90 0.87 -18.73
CA ARG A 126 0.48 1.80 -19.79
C ARG A 126 0.71 1.27 -21.20
N LYS A 127 1.44 0.16 -21.36
CA LYS A 127 1.94 -0.34 -22.65
C LYS A 127 2.69 0.73 -23.47
N SER A 128 3.33 1.68 -22.79
CA SER A 128 4.01 2.82 -23.41
C SER A 128 5.05 3.42 -22.45
N ASN A 129 6.07 4.10 -22.99
CA ASN A 129 7.11 4.71 -22.15
C ASN A 129 6.54 5.85 -21.29
N VAL A 130 6.96 5.94 -20.02
CA VAL A 130 6.79 7.15 -19.21
C VAL A 130 7.76 8.21 -19.70
N GLU A 131 7.24 9.37 -20.11
CA GLU A 131 8.05 10.50 -20.56
C GLU A 131 8.55 11.30 -19.36
N MET A 132 9.85 11.55 -19.31
CA MET A 132 10.53 12.20 -18.19
C MET A 132 11.27 13.44 -18.68
N VAL A 133 11.35 14.49 -17.87
CA VAL A 133 12.07 15.74 -18.17
C VAL A 133 13.05 16.07 -17.04
N PRO A 134 14.22 16.67 -17.31
CA PRO A 134 15.11 17.16 -16.26
C PRO A 134 14.41 18.20 -15.38
N ALA A 135 14.54 18.04 -14.08
CA ALA A 135 14.17 19.02 -13.07
C ALA A 135 14.93 20.34 -13.27
N LYS A 136 14.45 21.43 -12.66
CA LYS A 136 14.99 22.79 -12.84
C LYS A 136 16.14 23.13 -11.90
N THR A 137 16.08 22.69 -10.65
CA THR A 137 17.02 23.09 -9.59
C THR A 137 17.79 21.91 -9.00
N ILE A 138 17.42 20.67 -9.32
CA ILE A 138 18.07 19.45 -8.84
C ILE A 138 18.43 18.52 -10.00
N ASP A 139 19.46 17.68 -9.82
CA ASP A 139 19.88 16.69 -10.81
C ASP A 139 19.01 15.42 -10.76
N MET A 140 17.74 15.57 -11.16
CA MET A 140 16.77 14.49 -11.20
C MET A 140 15.87 14.57 -12.45
N LEU A 141 15.25 13.45 -12.80
CA LEU A 141 14.21 13.38 -13.82
C LEU A 141 12.84 13.30 -13.15
N VAL A 142 11.88 14.09 -13.65
CA VAL A 142 10.49 14.13 -13.18
C VAL A 142 9.52 13.82 -14.33
N PRO A 143 8.29 13.34 -14.06
CA PRO A 143 7.31 13.05 -15.11
C PRO A 143 6.99 14.31 -15.93
N ALA A 144 7.14 14.21 -17.25
CA ALA A 144 6.97 15.36 -18.16
C ALA A 144 5.51 15.84 -18.22
N ASP A 145 4.58 14.96 -17.91
CA ASP A 145 3.15 15.18 -17.89
C ASP A 145 2.59 15.34 -16.48
N ALA A 146 3.40 15.56 -15.44
CA ALA A 146 2.88 15.92 -14.12
C ALA A 146 2.07 17.23 -14.18
N ASP A 147 1.11 17.41 -13.27
CA ASP A 147 0.41 18.68 -13.10
C ASP A 147 1.28 19.68 -12.35
N ILE A 148 1.90 19.23 -11.26
CA ILE A 148 2.76 20.01 -10.37
C ILE A 148 3.99 19.16 -10.03
N VAL A 149 5.16 19.79 -9.99
CA VAL A 149 6.41 19.22 -9.49
C VAL A 149 6.99 20.15 -8.43
N ILE A 150 7.35 19.59 -7.29
CA ILE A 150 8.06 20.28 -6.20
C ILE A 150 9.48 19.70 -6.15
N GLU A 151 10.48 20.56 -6.24
CA GLU A 151 11.89 20.18 -6.26
C GLU A 151 12.58 20.71 -5.02
N GLY A 152 13.47 19.91 -4.43
CA GLY A 152 14.11 20.29 -3.19
C GLY A 152 15.17 19.32 -2.74
N TYR A 153 15.56 19.48 -1.48
CA TYR A 153 16.58 18.65 -0.87
C TYR A 153 16.32 18.44 0.61
N ILE A 154 16.99 17.44 1.17
CA ILE A 154 17.02 17.16 2.61
C ILE A 154 18.45 17.28 3.09
N GLU A 155 18.65 17.99 4.19
CA GLU A 155 19.94 18.03 4.90
C GLU A 155 20.11 16.76 5.78
N PRO A 156 21.30 16.14 5.82
CA PRO A 156 21.57 14.86 6.49
C PRO A 156 20.97 14.65 7.89
N ASP A 157 21.04 15.68 8.73
CA ASP A 157 20.68 15.61 10.15
C ASP A 157 19.52 16.54 10.52
N GLU A 158 18.91 17.19 9.53
CA GLU A 158 17.82 18.13 9.79
C GLU A 158 16.46 17.42 9.80
N THR A 159 15.72 17.66 10.87
CA THR A 159 14.43 17.02 11.12
C THR A 159 13.42 18.01 11.64
N CYS A 160 12.15 17.66 11.53
CA CYS A 160 11.03 18.39 12.08
C CYS A 160 10.04 17.42 12.74
N ILE A 161 9.10 17.98 13.52
CA ILE A 161 7.98 17.21 14.06
C ILE A 161 6.86 17.20 13.02
N GLU A 162 6.47 15.99 12.61
CA GLU A 162 5.28 15.74 11.79
C GLU A 162 4.17 15.17 12.67
N GLY A 163 2.92 15.43 12.29
CA GLY A 163 1.74 14.91 12.98
C GLY A 163 1.29 15.76 14.17
N PRO A 164 0.14 15.43 14.78
CA PRO A 164 -0.69 14.26 14.50
C PRO A 164 -1.41 14.32 13.14
N PHE A 165 -1.84 13.16 12.64
CA PHE A 165 -2.50 13.01 11.33
C PHE A 165 -3.51 11.86 11.34
N GLY A 166 -4.72 12.07 10.81
CA GLY A 166 -5.73 11.02 10.69
C GLY A 166 -5.39 10.01 9.59
N ASP A 167 -5.14 8.76 9.96
CA ASP A 167 -4.52 7.75 9.09
C ASP A 167 -5.50 6.70 8.56
N HIS A 168 -5.04 5.85 7.62
CA HIS A 168 -5.84 4.74 7.05
C HIS A 168 -6.34 3.75 8.09
N THR A 169 -5.70 3.68 9.27
CA THR A 169 -6.15 2.88 10.41
C THR A 169 -7.48 3.37 11.01
N GLY A 170 -7.91 4.59 10.67
CA GLY A 170 -9.06 5.27 11.25
C GLY A 170 -8.78 6.00 12.56
N PHE A 171 -7.50 6.10 12.96
CA PHE A 171 -7.04 6.78 14.16
C PHE A 171 -6.00 7.86 13.80
N TYR A 172 -5.78 8.80 14.72
CA TYR A 172 -4.70 9.76 14.57
C TYR A 172 -3.36 9.12 14.90
N SER A 173 -2.43 9.10 13.95
CA SER A 173 -1.03 8.81 14.25
C SER A 173 -0.49 9.89 15.19
N LEU A 174 0.38 9.48 16.10
CA LEU A 174 1.05 10.41 17.00
C LEU A 174 2.09 11.23 16.23
N ALA A 175 2.45 12.38 16.81
CA ALA A 175 3.52 13.20 16.28
C ALA A 175 4.88 12.51 16.49
N ASP A 176 5.76 12.57 15.49
CA ASP A 176 7.10 12.00 15.56
C ASP A 176 8.08 12.81 14.69
N THR A 177 9.37 12.46 14.77
CA THR A 177 10.47 13.18 14.12
C THR A 177 10.74 12.62 12.71
N TYR A 178 10.64 13.47 11.70
CA TYR A 178 10.89 13.12 10.30
C TYR A 178 11.86 14.09 9.62
N PRO A 179 12.53 13.68 8.52
CA PRO A 179 13.41 14.57 7.77
C PRO A 179 12.66 15.79 7.23
N LEU A 180 13.33 16.94 7.24
CA LEU A 180 12.81 18.18 6.65
C LEU A 180 13.32 18.33 5.21
N MET A 181 12.39 18.47 4.27
CA MET A 181 12.71 18.80 2.88
C MET A 181 12.55 20.30 2.66
N HIS A 182 13.60 20.96 2.16
CA HIS A 182 13.60 22.35 1.71
C HIS A 182 13.23 22.44 0.24
N ILE A 183 12.34 23.37 -0.09
CA ILE A 183 11.86 23.58 -1.45
C ILE A 183 12.76 24.59 -2.17
N THR A 184 13.15 24.24 -3.39
CA THR A 184 13.98 25.07 -4.27
C THR A 184 13.22 25.54 -5.51
N ALA A 185 12.25 24.74 -5.98
CA ALA A 185 11.36 25.13 -7.07
C ALA A 185 9.99 24.48 -6.94
N ILE A 186 8.98 25.16 -7.47
CA ILE A 186 7.67 24.59 -7.79
C ILE A 186 7.44 24.86 -9.28
N THR A 187 7.28 23.81 -10.07
CA THR A 187 6.95 23.91 -11.50
C THR A 187 5.59 23.29 -11.76
N HIS A 188 4.83 23.87 -12.67
CA HIS A 188 3.52 23.33 -13.00
C HIS A 188 3.09 23.68 -14.43
N ARG A 189 2.09 22.97 -14.95
CA ARG A 189 1.37 23.38 -16.17
C ARG A 189 0.55 24.63 -15.93
N LYS A 190 0.17 25.38 -16.97
CA LYS A 190 -0.58 26.65 -16.82
C LYS A 190 -1.86 26.55 -15.99
N ASN A 191 -2.61 25.46 -16.14
CA ASN A 191 -3.84 25.18 -15.40
C ASN A 191 -3.69 23.83 -14.66
N PRO A 192 -2.95 23.79 -13.54
CA PRO A 192 -2.64 22.55 -12.87
C PRO A 192 -3.84 22.00 -12.10
N ILE A 193 -4.00 20.68 -12.11
CA ILE A 193 -4.91 19.97 -11.21
C ILE A 193 -4.10 19.49 -10.01
N TYR A 194 -4.47 19.94 -8.81
CA TYR A 194 -3.93 19.41 -7.57
C TYR A 194 -4.63 18.09 -7.23
N GLN A 195 -3.97 16.97 -7.54
CA GLN A 195 -4.45 15.63 -7.18
C GLN A 195 -4.15 15.33 -5.71
N THR A 196 -5.16 14.85 -4.98
CA THR A 196 -5.05 14.51 -3.56
C THR A 196 -6.06 13.41 -3.22
N ILE A 197 -5.89 12.77 -2.06
CA ILE A 197 -6.84 11.82 -1.46
C ILE A 197 -7.10 12.18 0.00
N ILE A 198 -8.19 11.66 0.57
CA ILE A 198 -8.43 11.72 2.01
C ILE A 198 -8.19 10.32 2.54
N VAL A 199 -7.23 10.17 3.46
CA VAL A 199 -7.02 8.91 4.18
C VAL A 199 -7.69 9.00 5.55
N GLY A 200 -8.17 7.89 6.08
CA GLY A 200 -8.95 7.88 7.32
C GLY A 200 -9.60 6.53 7.56
N LYS A 201 -10.68 6.52 8.37
CA LYS A 201 -11.41 5.28 8.64
C LYS A 201 -12.00 4.72 7.33
N PRO A 202 -11.71 3.46 6.96
CA PRO A 202 -12.16 2.90 5.69
C PRO A 202 -13.70 2.86 5.58
N PRO A 203 -14.26 2.95 4.35
CA PRO A 203 -13.54 3.06 3.07
C PRO A 203 -13.16 4.51 2.70
N MET A 204 -11.98 4.65 2.09
CA MET A 204 -11.41 5.89 1.54
C MET A 204 -10.79 5.60 0.14
N GLU A 205 -10.24 6.58 -0.57
CA GLU A 205 -9.74 6.35 -1.95
C GLU A 205 -8.59 5.33 -2.04
N ASP A 206 -7.67 5.37 -1.08
CA ASP A 206 -6.57 4.41 -0.91
C ASP A 206 -7.05 2.95 -0.85
N CYS A 207 -8.27 2.75 -0.36
CA CYS A 207 -8.86 1.44 -0.19
C CYS A 207 -9.07 0.70 -1.52
N TYR A 208 -9.47 1.45 -2.54
CA TYR A 208 -9.68 0.90 -3.87
C TYR A 208 -8.34 0.64 -4.58
N MET A 209 -7.31 1.43 -4.27
CA MET A 209 -5.94 1.17 -4.75
C MET A 209 -5.39 -0.12 -4.14
N GLY A 210 -5.60 -0.34 -2.84
CA GLY A 210 -5.26 -1.59 -2.17
C GLY A 210 -5.94 -2.81 -2.79
N LYS A 211 -7.22 -2.68 -3.19
CA LYS A 211 -7.92 -3.75 -3.93
C LYS A 211 -7.36 -4.01 -5.31
N ALA A 212 -6.99 -2.97 -6.04
CA ALA A 212 -6.30 -3.16 -7.32
C ALA A 212 -4.97 -3.91 -7.12
N THR A 213 -4.18 -3.51 -6.12
CA THR A 213 -2.91 -4.16 -5.77
C THR A 213 -3.07 -5.63 -5.46
N GLU A 214 -4.04 -6.01 -4.63
CA GLU A 214 -4.37 -7.42 -4.36
C GLU A 214 -4.54 -8.22 -5.67
N ARG A 215 -5.36 -7.72 -6.60
CA ARG A 215 -5.66 -8.41 -7.86
C ARG A 215 -4.49 -8.44 -8.83
N ILE A 216 -3.75 -7.33 -8.94
CA ILE A 216 -2.62 -7.19 -9.86
C ILE A 216 -1.45 -8.08 -9.44
N PHE A 217 -1.20 -8.22 -8.12
CA PHE A 217 -0.05 -8.95 -7.60
C PHE A 217 -0.37 -10.42 -7.25
N MET A 218 -1.63 -10.81 -7.09
CA MET A 218 -1.99 -12.21 -6.82
C MET A 218 -1.37 -13.22 -7.81
N PRO A 219 -1.33 -12.99 -9.14
CA PRO A 219 -0.66 -13.91 -10.06
C PRO A 219 0.83 -14.11 -9.74
N LEU A 220 1.52 -13.07 -9.29
CA LEU A 220 2.92 -13.17 -8.87
C LEU A 220 3.04 -14.00 -7.58
N ILE A 221 2.16 -13.80 -6.61
CA ILE A 221 2.12 -14.60 -5.38
C ILE A 221 1.90 -16.09 -5.70
N LYS A 222 1.00 -16.40 -6.65
CA LYS A 222 0.73 -17.77 -7.10
C LYS A 222 1.93 -18.48 -7.71
N THR A 223 2.92 -17.74 -8.24
CA THR A 223 4.17 -18.36 -8.73
C THR A 223 4.98 -19.01 -7.60
N GLN A 224 4.86 -18.49 -6.37
CA GLN A 224 5.53 -19.00 -5.18
C GLN A 224 4.61 -19.93 -4.37
N LEU A 225 3.31 -19.65 -4.39
CA LEU A 225 2.26 -20.34 -3.63
C LEU A 225 1.19 -20.89 -4.60
N PRO A 226 1.48 -21.96 -5.36
CA PRO A 226 0.56 -22.48 -6.38
C PRO A 226 -0.74 -23.05 -5.81
N GLU A 227 -0.80 -23.34 -4.51
CA GLU A 227 -2.03 -23.73 -3.81
C GLU A 227 -3.00 -22.57 -3.53
N LEU A 228 -2.56 -21.32 -3.67
CA LEU A 228 -3.41 -20.16 -3.47
C LEU A 228 -4.51 -20.12 -4.55
N VAL A 229 -5.77 -20.23 -4.13
CA VAL A 229 -6.93 -20.18 -5.02
C VAL A 229 -7.39 -18.74 -5.19
N ASP A 230 -7.70 -18.07 -4.09
CA ASP A 230 -8.01 -16.64 -4.07
C ASP A 230 -7.59 -16.00 -2.74
N MET A 231 -7.54 -14.67 -2.71
CA MET A 231 -7.31 -13.89 -1.49
C MET A 231 -8.19 -12.65 -1.42
N ASN A 232 -8.54 -12.23 -0.22
CA ASN A 232 -9.23 -10.97 0.07
C ASN A 232 -8.55 -10.25 1.24
N LEU A 233 -8.15 -9.01 1.00
CA LEU A 233 -7.57 -8.06 1.93
C LEU A 233 -8.63 -6.99 2.31
N PRO A 234 -9.65 -7.32 3.13
CA PRO A 234 -10.88 -6.56 3.22
C PRO A 234 -10.67 -5.09 3.62
N LEU A 235 -11.56 -4.20 3.17
CA LEU A 235 -11.44 -2.76 3.42
C LEU A 235 -11.45 -2.42 4.92
N PHE A 236 -12.28 -3.11 5.69
CA PHE A 236 -12.33 -2.95 7.15
C PHE A 236 -11.01 -3.37 7.83
N GLY A 237 -10.25 -4.24 7.17
CA GLY A 237 -8.94 -4.70 7.60
C GLY A 237 -7.80 -3.83 7.06
N VAL A 238 -8.10 -2.66 6.50
CA VAL A 238 -7.11 -1.70 5.98
C VAL A 238 -6.02 -2.37 5.12
N PHE A 239 -6.44 -3.33 4.28
CA PHE A 239 -5.63 -4.11 3.32
C PHE A 239 -4.58 -5.04 3.92
N HIS A 240 -4.09 -4.79 5.13
CA HIS A 240 -3.05 -5.62 5.72
C HIS A 240 -3.53 -6.29 7.02
N ASN A 241 -4.28 -5.63 7.90
CA ASN A 241 -4.66 -6.20 9.21
C ASN A 241 -5.40 -7.54 9.10
N PHE A 242 -6.18 -7.75 8.04
CA PHE A 242 -6.82 -9.04 7.73
C PHE A 242 -6.42 -9.53 6.35
N ALA A 243 -6.14 -10.83 6.24
CA ALA A 243 -6.04 -11.54 4.97
C ALA A 243 -6.90 -12.81 5.03
N LEU A 244 -7.86 -12.91 4.13
CA LEU A 244 -8.70 -14.10 3.94
C LEU A 244 -8.17 -14.85 2.72
N ILE A 245 -7.88 -16.14 2.86
CA ILE A 245 -7.12 -16.91 1.88
C ILE A 245 -7.82 -18.24 1.64
N SER A 246 -8.18 -18.55 0.39
CA SER A 246 -8.65 -19.89 0.01
C SER A 246 -7.52 -20.69 -0.63
N ILE A 247 -7.43 -21.98 -0.28
CA ILE A 247 -6.34 -22.85 -0.73
C ILE A 247 -6.84 -24.19 -1.25
N ASP A 248 -6.18 -24.71 -2.29
CA ASP A 248 -6.32 -26.10 -2.69
C ASP A 248 -5.42 -26.96 -1.79
N LYS A 249 -5.99 -27.38 -0.65
CA LYS A 249 -5.33 -28.17 0.38
C LYS A 249 -5.06 -29.59 -0.15
N ARG A 250 -3.80 -30.01 -0.11
CA ARG A 250 -3.29 -31.27 -0.67
C ARG A 250 -2.53 -32.12 0.35
N TYR A 251 -2.17 -31.54 1.50
CA TYR A 251 -1.49 -32.26 2.59
C TYR A 251 -1.77 -31.62 3.95
N PRO A 252 -1.57 -32.36 5.05
CA PRO A 252 -1.75 -31.88 6.42
C PRO A 252 -0.95 -30.61 6.71
N TYR A 253 -1.51 -29.71 7.52
CA TYR A 253 -0.86 -28.45 7.97
C TYR A 253 -0.54 -27.44 6.86
N GLN A 254 -1.03 -27.63 5.64
CA GLN A 254 -0.77 -26.69 4.54
C GLN A 254 -1.33 -25.29 4.81
N ALA A 255 -2.41 -25.16 5.58
CA ALA A 255 -2.91 -23.85 6.03
C ALA A 255 -1.86 -23.08 6.85
N LYS A 256 -1.12 -23.76 7.75
CA LYS A 256 -0.03 -23.13 8.53
C LYS A 256 1.14 -22.73 7.65
N LYS A 257 1.51 -23.56 6.67
CA LYS A 257 2.50 -23.18 5.64
C LYS A 257 2.08 -21.87 4.97
N MET A 258 0.81 -21.74 4.60
CA MET A 258 0.30 -20.54 3.93
C MET A 258 0.37 -19.29 4.82
N MET A 259 0.02 -19.40 6.10
CA MET A 259 0.17 -18.31 7.08
C MET A 259 1.62 -17.82 7.17
N HIS A 260 2.57 -18.74 7.39
CA HIS A 260 4.00 -18.40 7.45
C HIS A 260 4.53 -17.84 6.13
N SER A 261 4.02 -18.31 5.00
CA SER A 261 4.44 -17.79 3.69
C SER A 261 4.01 -16.33 3.51
N PHE A 262 2.77 -16.00 3.88
CA PHE A 262 2.27 -14.62 3.82
C PHE A 262 3.03 -13.71 4.78
N TRP A 263 3.28 -14.17 6.02
CA TRP A 263 4.09 -13.41 6.97
C TRP A 263 5.55 -13.21 6.54
N GLY A 264 6.06 -14.04 5.62
CA GLY A 264 7.40 -13.90 5.05
C GLY A 264 7.46 -13.07 3.76
N LEU A 265 6.32 -12.64 3.18
CA LEU A 265 6.27 -12.09 1.83
C LEU A 265 6.05 -10.58 1.82
N GLY A 266 7.12 -9.81 1.61
CA GLY A 266 7.05 -8.37 1.33
C GLY A 266 6.19 -7.61 2.35
N GLN A 267 5.28 -6.76 1.87
CA GLN A 267 4.37 -6.00 2.74
C GLN A 267 3.26 -6.86 3.40
N LEU A 268 2.99 -8.09 2.92
CA LEU A 268 2.06 -9.00 3.58
C LEU A 268 2.59 -9.48 4.94
N MET A 269 3.88 -9.24 5.24
CA MET A 269 4.42 -9.43 6.59
C MET A 269 3.64 -8.65 7.65
N PHE A 270 3.02 -7.53 7.29
CA PHE A 270 2.21 -6.73 8.22
C PHE A 270 0.87 -7.39 8.56
N SER A 271 0.45 -8.44 7.83
CA SER A 271 -0.84 -9.05 8.10
C SER A 271 -0.98 -9.59 9.51
N LYS A 272 -1.91 -8.99 10.26
CA LYS A 272 -2.09 -9.26 11.68
C LYS A 272 -2.93 -10.51 11.91
N ILE A 273 -4.00 -10.68 11.14
CA ILE A 273 -4.90 -11.82 11.20
C ILE A 273 -4.99 -12.46 9.82
N ILE A 274 -4.61 -13.73 9.71
CA ILE A 274 -4.73 -14.52 8.49
C ILE A 274 -5.74 -15.63 8.72
N ILE A 275 -6.76 -15.71 7.87
CA ILE A 275 -7.78 -16.77 7.90
C ILE A 275 -7.63 -17.60 6.63
N VAL A 276 -7.41 -18.91 6.80
CA VAL A 276 -7.23 -19.83 5.69
C VAL A 276 -8.44 -20.76 5.60
N VAL A 277 -9.08 -20.81 4.44
CA VAL A 277 -10.27 -21.62 4.12
C VAL A 277 -10.01 -22.54 2.93
N ASP A 278 -10.88 -23.52 2.71
CA ASP A 278 -10.78 -24.42 1.55
C ASP A 278 -11.06 -23.69 0.23
N LYS A 279 -10.65 -24.30 -0.88
CA LYS A 279 -10.72 -23.73 -2.23
C LYS A 279 -12.12 -23.34 -2.71
N ASP A 280 -13.16 -23.99 -2.19
CA ASP A 280 -14.54 -23.81 -2.64
C ASP A 280 -15.24 -22.66 -1.90
N VAL A 281 -14.57 -22.04 -0.93
CA VAL A 281 -15.07 -20.91 -0.15
C VAL A 281 -14.78 -19.59 -0.87
N ASP A 282 -15.81 -18.77 -1.09
CA ASP A 282 -15.65 -17.42 -1.65
C ASP A 282 -15.09 -16.46 -0.60
N VAL A 283 -13.78 -16.17 -0.69
CA VAL A 283 -13.13 -15.22 0.22
C VAL A 283 -13.55 -13.77 0.00
N GLN A 284 -14.24 -13.44 -1.10
CA GLN A 284 -14.86 -12.12 -1.26
C GLN A 284 -16.11 -11.97 -0.39
N ASN A 285 -16.76 -13.08 -0.05
CA ASN A 285 -17.88 -13.13 0.87
C ASN A 285 -17.40 -13.34 2.32
N VAL A 286 -17.27 -12.24 3.05
CA VAL A 286 -16.76 -12.26 4.43
C VAL A 286 -17.67 -13.07 5.35
N GLU A 287 -19.00 -13.05 5.13
CA GLU A 287 -19.94 -13.81 5.97
C GLU A 287 -19.76 -15.32 5.79
N GLU A 288 -19.48 -15.76 4.57
CA GLU A 288 -19.17 -17.16 4.26
C GLU A 288 -17.84 -17.60 4.90
N VAL A 289 -16.80 -16.78 4.81
CA VAL A 289 -15.54 -17.05 5.53
C VAL A 289 -15.79 -17.18 7.03
N LEU A 290 -16.58 -16.28 7.62
CA LEU A 290 -16.90 -16.32 9.05
C LEU A 290 -17.76 -17.54 9.42
N PHE A 291 -18.63 -18.02 8.52
CA PHE A 291 -19.35 -19.27 8.70
C PHE A 291 -18.40 -20.46 8.87
N TYR A 292 -17.37 -20.58 8.02
CA TYR A 292 -16.38 -21.64 8.16
C TYR A 292 -15.46 -21.45 9.36
N VAL A 293 -15.14 -20.20 9.74
CA VAL A 293 -14.44 -19.94 11.01
C VAL A 293 -15.27 -20.46 12.20
N GLY A 294 -16.57 -20.19 12.22
CA GLY A 294 -17.46 -20.67 13.28
C GLY A 294 -17.70 -22.19 13.29
N SER A 295 -17.59 -22.84 12.13
CA SER A 295 -17.95 -24.24 11.94
C SER A 295 -16.75 -25.20 12.00
N ASN A 296 -15.58 -24.79 11.52
CA ASN A 296 -14.44 -25.67 11.28
C ASN A 296 -13.31 -25.53 12.31
N VAL A 297 -13.34 -24.48 13.14
CA VAL A 297 -12.23 -24.10 14.03
C VAL A 297 -12.46 -24.61 15.45
N ASP A 298 -11.55 -25.44 15.95
CA ASP A 298 -11.30 -25.59 17.38
C ASP A 298 -10.24 -24.57 17.81
N PRO A 299 -10.57 -23.57 18.66
CA PRO A 299 -9.66 -22.47 18.93
C PRO A 299 -8.28 -22.87 19.46
N LYS A 300 -8.19 -23.95 20.24
CA LYS A 300 -6.92 -24.40 20.82
C LYS A 300 -6.04 -25.11 19.78
N ARG A 301 -6.65 -25.86 18.86
CA ARG A 301 -5.95 -26.63 17.83
C ARG A 301 -5.58 -25.79 16.61
N ASP A 302 -6.47 -24.91 16.19
CA ASP A 302 -6.48 -24.34 14.84
C ASP A 302 -6.05 -22.87 14.79
N VAL A 303 -5.91 -22.22 15.96
CA VAL A 303 -5.34 -20.87 16.06
C VAL A 303 -3.84 -20.96 16.33
N THR A 304 -3.06 -20.29 15.50
CA THR A 304 -1.61 -20.13 15.65
C THR A 304 -1.31 -18.68 16.00
N ILE A 305 -0.57 -18.46 17.09
CA ILE A 305 -0.08 -17.13 17.46
C ILE A 305 1.43 -17.10 17.28
N VAL A 306 1.94 -16.08 16.58
CA VAL A 306 3.38 -15.86 16.37
C VAL A 306 3.74 -14.42 16.69
N GLU A 307 5.02 -14.16 16.92
CA GLU A 307 5.56 -12.81 17.04
C GLU A 307 6.21 -12.39 15.72
N GLY A 308 6.18 -11.09 15.41
CA GLY A 308 6.78 -10.58 14.18
C GLY A 308 6.60 -9.07 13.98
N PRO A 309 7.09 -8.54 12.85
CA PRO A 309 6.95 -7.13 12.53
C PRO A 309 5.47 -6.78 12.27
N VAL A 310 5.01 -5.65 12.79
CA VAL A 310 3.67 -5.09 12.49
C VAL A 310 3.82 -3.69 11.92
N ASP A 311 2.74 -3.11 11.42
CA ASP A 311 2.75 -1.71 10.96
C ASP A 311 3.24 -0.80 12.11
N VAL A 312 4.11 0.16 11.80
CA VAL A 312 4.59 1.14 12.79
C VAL A 312 3.44 2.00 13.35
N LEU A 313 2.32 2.05 12.63
CA LEU A 313 1.09 2.75 13.00
C LEU A 313 0.10 1.88 13.80
N ASP A 314 0.41 0.60 14.05
CA ASP A 314 -0.45 -0.30 14.84
C ASP A 314 -0.40 0.06 16.34
N HIS A 315 -1.27 0.97 16.75
CA HIS A 315 -1.42 1.40 18.15
C HIS A 315 -1.90 0.29 19.11
N ALA A 316 -2.38 -0.84 18.59
CA ALA A 316 -2.77 -1.99 19.41
C ALA A 316 -1.59 -2.95 19.65
N SER A 317 -0.44 -2.73 19.02
CA SER A 317 0.78 -3.50 19.26
C SER A 317 1.45 -3.08 20.57
N PRO A 318 2.14 -4.01 21.27
CA PRO A 318 2.81 -3.67 22.53
C PRO A 318 4.08 -2.82 22.31
N LEU A 319 4.69 -2.91 21.13
CA LEU A 319 5.92 -2.20 20.75
C LEU A 319 5.75 -1.61 19.36
N MET A 320 6.31 -0.43 19.13
CA MET A 320 6.27 0.21 17.80
C MET A 320 6.92 -0.70 16.75
N GLY A 321 6.15 -1.07 15.72
CA GLY A 321 6.61 -1.92 14.63
C GLY A 321 6.81 -3.40 14.97
N ALA A 322 6.50 -3.85 16.20
CA ALA A 322 6.66 -5.24 16.62
C ALA A 322 5.51 -5.72 17.52
N GLY A 323 4.97 -6.90 17.23
CA GLY A 323 3.84 -7.44 17.98
C GLY A 323 3.55 -8.90 17.69
N SER A 324 2.33 -9.32 18.00
CA SER A 324 1.84 -10.65 17.72
C SER A 324 0.90 -10.69 16.52
N LYS A 325 0.80 -11.86 15.92
CA LYS A 325 -0.02 -12.17 14.75
C LYS A 325 -0.80 -13.45 15.00
N MET A 326 -1.95 -13.56 14.35
CA MET A 326 -2.87 -14.68 14.51
C MET A 326 -3.14 -15.31 13.15
N GLY A 327 -2.94 -16.62 13.05
CA GLY A 327 -3.38 -17.44 11.94
C GLY A 327 -4.53 -18.33 12.38
N ILE A 328 -5.60 -18.40 11.60
CA ILE A 328 -6.78 -19.22 11.85
C ILE A 328 -6.91 -20.21 10.69
N ASP A 329 -6.75 -21.50 10.99
CA ASP A 329 -6.99 -22.58 10.04
C ASP A 329 -8.47 -22.97 10.09
N ALA A 330 -9.26 -22.43 9.17
CA ALA A 330 -10.67 -22.76 8.99
C ALA A 330 -10.90 -23.77 7.84
N THR A 331 -9.85 -24.46 7.38
CA THR A 331 -9.95 -25.55 6.38
C THR A 331 -10.59 -26.80 6.98
N THR A 332 -11.02 -27.70 6.11
CA THR A 332 -11.48 -29.05 6.46
C THR A 332 -10.36 -29.83 7.15
N LYS A 333 -10.65 -30.45 8.29
CA LYS A 333 -9.62 -31.16 9.07
C LYS A 333 -9.51 -32.62 8.65
N TRP A 334 -8.27 -33.07 8.49
CA TRP A 334 -7.96 -34.42 8.02
C TRP A 334 -7.52 -35.34 9.17
N ALA A 335 -7.66 -36.64 8.97
CA ALA A 335 -7.25 -37.64 9.98
C ALA A 335 -5.75 -37.53 10.30
N GLU A 336 -4.93 -37.24 9.28
CA GLU A 336 -3.49 -37.03 9.38
C GLU A 336 -3.11 -35.74 10.14
N GLU A 337 -4.06 -34.83 10.37
CA GLU A 337 -3.91 -33.66 11.26
C GLU A 337 -4.30 -33.99 12.72
N GLY A 338 -4.57 -35.26 13.01
CA GLY A 338 -5.00 -35.72 14.33
C GLY A 338 -6.50 -35.57 14.58
N TYR A 339 -7.31 -35.24 13.56
CA TYR A 339 -8.76 -35.17 13.68
C TYR A 339 -9.36 -36.59 13.69
N GLN A 340 -9.92 -37.01 14.82
CA GLN A 340 -10.40 -38.39 15.03
C GLN A 340 -11.90 -38.60 14.74
N ARG A 341 -12.64 -37.52 14.51
CA ARG A 341 -14.07 -37.60 14.21
C ARG A 341 -14.27 -37.74 12.69
N GLU A 342 -15.44 -38.23 12.30
CA GLU A 342 -15.88 -38.12 10.92
C GLU A 342 -16.15 -36.65 10.60
N TRP A 343 -15.60 -36.14 9.49
CA TRP A 343 -15.86 -34.78 9.04
C TRP A 343 -17.20 -34.77 8.28
N PRO A 344 -18.18 -33.94 8.66
CA PRO A 344 -19.48 -33.92 8.02
C PRO A 344 -19.40 -33.35 6.60
N GLU A 345 -20.26 -33.83 5.70
CA GLU A 345 -20.47 -33.19 4.40
C GLU A 345 -21.22 -31.86 4.57
N GLU A 346 -20.87 -30.87 3.77
CA GLU A 346 -21.59 -29.61 3.70
C GLU A 346 -22.93 -29.79 2.96
N ILE A 347 -23.98 -29.14 3.46
CA ILE A 347 -25.28 -29.15 2.81
C ILE A 347 -25.25 -28.31 1.52
N ARG A 348 -25.45 -28.97 0.37
CA ARG A 348 -25.60 -28.30 -0.92
C ARG A 348 -26.84 -28.82 -1.63
N MET A 349 -27.63 -27.90 -2.20
CA MET A 349 -28.77 -28.28 -3.03
C MET A 349 -28.27 -28.91 -4.34
N SER A 350 -29.04 -29.82 -4.93
CA SER A 350 -28.67 -30.39 -6.24
C SER A 350 -28.70 -29.33 -7.35
N ASP A 351 -27.80 -29.48 -8.33
CA ASP A 351 -27.69 -28.56 -9.47
C ASP A 351 -29.00 -28.48 -10.26
N ASP A 352 -29.73 -29.59 -10.38
CA ASP A 352 -31.05 -29.64 -11.03
C ASP A 352 -32.09 -28.74 -10.35
N VAL A 353 -32.09 -28.71 -9.01
CA VAL A 353 -33.02 -27.88 -8.25
C VAL A 353 -32.61 -26.41 -8.31
N ILE A 354 -31.31 -26.12 -8.23
CA ILE A 354 -30.79 -24.75 -8.40
C ILE A 354 -31.22 -24.20 -9.77
N ALA A 355 -30.93 -24.94 -10.85
CA ALA A 355 -31.27 -24.53 -12.21
C ALA A 355 -32.79 -24.37 -12.42
N LEU A 356 -33.59 -25.27 -11.83
CA LEU A 356 -35.05 -25.17 -11.88
C LEU A 356 -35.58 -23.90 -11.21
N VAL A 357 -35.01 -23.53 -10.06
CA VAL A 357 -35.41 -22.33 -9.31
C VAL A 357 -34.96 -21.08 -10.05
N ASP A 358 -33.74 -21.05 -10.59
CA ASP A 358 -33.21 -19.94 -11.37
C ASP A 358 -34.06 -19.66 -12.62
N GLU A 359 -34.44 -20.70 -13.37
CA GLU A 359 -35.32 -20.58 -14.55
C GLU A 359 -36.68 -19.97 -14.17
N LYS A 360 -37.18 -20.29 -12.98
CA LYS A 360 -38.49 -19.85 -12.49
C LYS A 360 -38.42 -18.59 -11.63
N TRP A 361 -37.25 -18.03 -11.35
CA TRP A 361 -37.06 -16.93 -10.40
C TRP A 361 -37.98 -15.73 -10.71
N LYS A 362 -37.98 -15.29 -11.98
CA LYS A 362 -38.86 -14.22 -12.46
C LYS A 362 -40.35 -14.58 -12.39
N LYS A 363 -40.70 -15.86 -12.57
CA LYS A 363 -42.09 -16.32 -12.47
C LYS A 363 -42.59 -16.29 -11.01
N TYR A 364 -41.68 -16.35 -10.04
CA TYR A 364 -42.00 -16.18 -8.62
C TYR A 364 -42.12 -14.72 -8.17
N GLY A 365 -41.78 -13.76 -9.05
CA GLY A 365 -41.92 -12.34 -8.79
C GLY A 365 -40.66 -11.62 -8.28
N PHE A 366 -39.48 -12.22 -8.44
CA PHE A 366 -38.18 -11.64 -8.10
C PHE A 366 -37.34 -11.24 -9.33
#